data_AF-A0A258I8E0-F1
#
_entry.id   AF-A0A258I8E0-F1
#
_cell.length_a   1.000
_cell.length_b   1.000
_cell.length_c   1.000
_cell.angle_alpha   90.00
_cell.angle_beta   90.00
_cell.angle_gamma   90.00
#
_symmetry.space_group_name_H-M   'P 1'
#
loop_
_entity.id
_entity.type
_entity.pdbx_description
1 polymer ?
#
loop_
_entity_poly.entity_id
_entity_poly.type
_entity_poly.pdbx_seq_one_letter_code
_entity_poly.pdbx_strand_id
1 'polypeptide(L)'
;MMRSLQRVDVGDVPLFFGTAFIFFMIMFFRVNTYLVNPRFWAEDLPIFWFHAYWDPFYKPFLIPYSGYLNFMPRLIAALAEMIPYKVHPAFYVYASVLMSAWTAAVLSVSSGARAQGVIFGLLLALVPHSGEVWATPANLQWVMA
;
A
#
# COMPACT_ATOMS: atom_id res chain seq x y z
N MET A 1 0.54 33.64 -1.57
CA MET A 1 1.97 33.28 -1.72
C MET A 1 2.02 31.82 -2.14
N MET A 2 1.96 31.55 -3.45
CA MET A 2 2.02 30.19 -4.00
C MET A 2 3.47 29.71 -3.92
N ARG A 3 3.73 28.68 -3.10
CA ARG A 3 5.00 27.96 -3.11
C ARG A 3 5.11 27.23 -4.45
N SER A 4 5.85 27.83 -5.38
CA SER A 4 6.33 27.19 -6.60
C SER A 4 7.07 25.90 -6.22
N LEU A 5 6.61 24.76 -6.75
CA LEU A 5 7.28 23.44 -6.75
C LEU A 5 8.33 23.30 -5.64
N GLN A 6 7.85 23.21 -4.39
CA GLN A 6 8.73 23.15 -3.25
C GLN A 6 9.52 21.84 -3.31
N ARG A 7 10.84 21.92 -3.45
CA ARG A 7 11.74 20.77 -3.32
C ARG A 7 11.50 20.14 -1.95
N VAL A 8 11.25 18.84 -1.89
CA VAL A 8 11.28 18.07 -0.63
C VAL A 8 12.67 18.26 -0.02
N ASP A 9 12.72 18.74 1.21
CA ASP A 9 13.96 19.05 1.93
C ASP A 9 14.21 18.00 3.03
N VAL A 10 15.43 17.93 3.55
CA VAL A 10 15.81 17.05 4.67
C VAL A 10 14.94 17.32 5.90
N GLY A 11 14.49 18.57 6.08
CA GLY A 11 13.55 18.96 7.13
C GLY A 11 12.15 18.32 7.03
N ASP A 12 11.80 17.73 5.89
CA ASP A 12 10.51 17.04 5.69
C ASP A 12 10.56 15.56 6.10
N VAL A 13 11.74 15.01 6.39
CA VAL A 13 11.92 13.60 6.80
C VAL A 13 11.11 13.24 8.05
N PRO A 14 11.11 14.04 9.15
CA PRO A 14 10.28 13.73 10.32
C PRO A 14 8.78 13.77 10.00
N LEU A 15 8.34 14.65 9.10
CA LEU A 15 6.94 14.77 8.70
C LEU A 15 6.50 13.53 7.90
N PHE A 16 7.36 13.08 6.98
CA PHE A 16 7.13 11.88 6.18
C PHE A 16 6.95 10.65 7.07
N PHE A 17 7.94 10.35 7.91
CA PHE A 17 7.89 9.17 8.78
C PHE A 17 6.83 9.31 9.88
N GLY A 18 6.60 10.52 10.41
CA GLY A 18 5.52 10.79 11.35
C GLY A 18 4.16 10.50 10.75
N THR A 19 3.90 10.95 9.52
CA THR A 19 2.63 10.69 8.83
C THR A 19 2.46 9.21 8.51
N ALA A 20 3.49 8.54 7.99
CA ALA A 20 3.47 7.10 7.73
C ALA A 20 3.15 6.31 9.01
N PHE A 21 3.80 6.66 10.12
CA PHE A 21 3.59 6.01 11.41
C PHE A 21 2.17 6.21 11.93
N ILE A 22 1.65 7.45 11.90
CA ILE A 22 0.27 7.74 12.32
C ILE A 22 -0.72 6.98 11.44
N PHE A 23 -0.53 6.96 10.12
CA PHE A 23 -1.37 6.19 9.21
C PHE A 23 -1.38 4.71 9.59
N PHE A 24 -0.20 4.11 9.81
CA PHE A 24 -0.07 2.71 10.21
C PHE A 24 -0.76 2.45 11.54
N MET A 25 -0.64 3.34 12.53
CA MET A 25 -1.35 3.22 13.81
C MET A 25 -2.87 3.25 13.63
N ILE A 26 -3.40 4.14 12.78
CA ILE A 26 -4.85 4.16 12.46
C ILE A 26 -5.25 2.82 11.85
N MET A 27 -4.50 2.31 10.87
CA MET A 27 -4.76 1.00 10.26
C MET A 27 -4.68 -0.14 11.29
N PHE A 28 -3.73 -0.10 12.22
CA PHE A 28 -3.61 -1.11 13.28
C PHE A 28 -4.91 -1.29 14.08
N PHE A 29 -5.66 -0.20 14.31
CA PHE A 29 -6.97 -0.27 14.97
C PHE A 29 -8.12 -0.60 14.00
N ARG A 30 -8.08 -0.11 12.75
CA ARG A 30 -9.19 -0.26 11.80
C ARG A 30 -9.23 -1.61 11.09
N VAL A 31 -8.08 -2.24 10.87
CA VAL A 31 -7.93 -3.54 10.18
C VAL A 31 -7.22 -4.57 11.06
N ASN A 32 -7.29 -4.40 12.38
CA ASN A 32 -6.60 -5.26 13.36
C ASN A 32 -6.78 -6.76 13.09
N THR A 33 -8.00 -7.18 12.75
CA THR A 33 -8.33 -8.59 12.47
C THR A 33 -7.46 -9.19 11.37
N TYR A 34 -7.13 -8.41 10.33
CA TYR A 34 -6.27 -8.86 9.22
C TYR A 34 -4.78 -8.82 9.57
N LEU A 35 -4.37 -7.92 10.47
CA LEU A 35 -2.97 -7.84 10.93
C LEU A 35 -2.63 -8.93 11.93
N VAL A 36 -3.56 -9.27 12.83
CA VAL A 36 -3.38 -10.32 13.83
C VAL A 36 -3.57 -11.71 13.23
N ASN A 37 -4.51 -11.86 12.30
CA ASN A 37 -4.77 -13.12 11.58
C ASN A 37 -4.72 -12.90 10.06
N PRO A 38 -3.52 -12.82 9.48
CA PRO A 38 -3.35 -12.56 8.05
C PRO A 38 -3.90 -13.69 7.19
N ARG A 39 -4.59 -13.30 6.12
CA ARG A 39 -5.18 -14.20 5.13
C ARG A 39 -5.13 -13.54 3.76
N PHE A 40 -5.04 -14.35 2.71
CA PHE A 40 -5.22 -13.86 1.36
C PHE A 40 -6.64 -13.33 1.17
N TRP A 41 -6.75 -12.21 0.47
CA TRP A 41 -8.01 -11.62 0.06
C TRP A 41 -8.25 -11.88 -1.42
N ALA A 42 -9.41 -12.48 -1.76
CA ALA A 42 -9.93 -12.63 -3.12
C ALA A 42 -8.85 -12.89 -4.18
N GLU A 43 -8.36 -11.86 -4.89
CA GLU A 43 -7.34 -11.92 -5.94
C GLU A 43 -5.96 -12.40 -5.51
N ASP A 44 -5.60 -12.19 -4.24
CA ASP A 44 -4.26 -12.41 -3.72
C ASP A 44 -3.74 -13.81 -4.03
N LEU A 45 -4.59 -14.83 -3.89
CA LEU A 45 -4.22 -16.22 -4.15
C LEU A 45 -4.39 -16.62 -5.63
N PRO A 46 -5.60 -16.63 -6.22
CA PRO A 46 -5.84 -17.19 -7.55
C PRO A 46 -5.27 -16.34 -8.68
N ILE A 47 -5.00 -15.04 -8.45
CA ILE A 47 -4.44 -14.14 -9.46
C ILE A 47 -2.97 -13.86 -9.14
N PHE A 48 -2.68 -13.15 -8.05
CA PHE A 48 -1.33 -12.60 -7.86
C PHE A 48 -0.33 -13.67 -7.45
N TRP A 49 -0.63 -14.44 -6.40
CA TRP A 49 0.24 -15.51 -5.92
C TRP A 49 0.38 -16.63 -6.94
N PHE A 50 -0.72 -17.09 -7.54
CA PHE A 50 -0.70 -18.18 -8.52
C PHE A 50 0.21 -17.86 -9.71
N HIS A 51 0.09 -16.65 -10.27
CA HIS A 51 0.97 -16.22 -11.36
C HIS A 51 2.42 -16.05 -10.90
N ALA A 52 2.68 -15.53 -9.69
CA ALA A 52 4.04 -15.42 -9.18
C ALA A 52 4.72 -16.79 -8.97
N TYR A 53 3.95 -17.80 -8.57
CA TYR A 53 4.45 -19.16 -8.33
C TYR A 53 4.71 -19.95 -9.62
N TRP A 54 3.81 -19.85 -10.61
CA TRP A 54 3.87 -20.69 -11.82
C TRP A 54 4.60 -20.06 -13.00
N ASP A 55 4.54 -18.73 -13.14
CA ASP A 55 5.09 -18.04 -14.30
C ASP A 55 6.53 -17.54 -14.03
N PRO A 56 7.35 -17.34 -15.09
CA PRO A 56 8.63 -16.65 -14.95
C PRO A 56 8.44 -15.25 -14.35
N PHE A 57 9.38 -14.80 -13.51
CA PHE A 57 9.29 -13.55 -12.74
C PHE A 57 8.70 -12.34 -13.50
N TYR A 58 9.11 -12.10 -14.74
CA TYR A 58 8.66 -10.93 -15.52
C TYR A 58 7.23 -11.05 -16.09
N LYS A 59 6.75 -12.28 -16.32
CA LYS A 59 5.50 -12.54 -17.05
C LYS A 59 4.25 -12.05 -16.30
N PRO A 60 4.11 -12.24 -14.97
CA PRO A 60 3.00 -11.69 -14.20
C PRO A 60 2.78 -10.20 -14.49
N PHE A 61 3.85 -9.39 -14.50
CA PHE A 61 3.76 -7.93 -14.68
C PHE A 61 3.17 -7.49 -16.03
N LEU A 62 3.09 -8.38 -17.01
CA LEU A 62 2.55 -8.12 -18.34
C LEU A 62 1.12 -8.65 -18.53
N ILE A 63 0.58 -9.39 -17.55
CA ILE A 63 -0.77 -9.95 -17.61
C ILE A 63 -1.75 -8.92 -17.02
N PRO A 64 -2.66 -8.33 -17.82
CA PRO A 64 -3.67 -7.44 -17.30
C PRO A 64 -4.70 -8.21 -16.46
N TYR A 65 -5.23 -7.56 -15.43
CA TYR A 65 -6.39 -8.04 -14.68
C TYR A 65 -7.36 -6.87 -14.50
N SER A 66 -8.65 -7.12 -14.70
CA SER A 66 -9.70 -6.09 -14.73
C SER A 66 -9.44 -4.91 -15.70
N GLY A 67 -8.72 -5.17 -16.80
CA GLY A 67 -8.49 -4.20 -17.88
C GLY A 67 -7.23 -3.32 -17.74
N TYR A 68 -6.39 -3.55 -16.72
CA TYR A 68 -5.15 -2.77 -16.52
C TYR A 68 -4.04 -3.62 -15.88
N LEU A 69 -2.84 -3.04 -15.75
CA LEU A 69 -1.69 -3.71 -15.13
C LEU A 69 -1.67 -3.49 -13.61
N ASN A 70 -1.78 -4.57 -12.84
CA ASN A 70 -1.66 -4.56 -11.38
C ASN A 70 -0.19 -4.63 -10.95
N PHE A 71 0.60 -3.58 -11.20
CA PHE A 71 2.05 -3.59 -10.93
C PHE A 71 2.38 -3.87 -9.46
N MET A 72 1.85 -3.06 -8.53
CA MET A 72 2.18 -3.18 -7.10
C MET A 72 1.71 -4.52 -6.49
N PRO A 73 0.48 -5.02 -6.73
CA PRO A 73 0.07 -6.34 -6.26
C PRO A 73 0.97 -7.47 -6.75
N ARG A 74 1.37 -7.42 -8.03
CA ARG A 74 2.25 -8.43 -8.63
C ARG A 74 3.69 -8.32 -8.15
N LEU A 75 4.16 -7.11 -7.83
CA LEU A 75 5.47 -6.91 -7.21
C LEU A 75 5.50 -7.53 -5.81
N ILE A 76 4.47 -7.28 -5.00
CA ILE A 76 4.33 -7.90 -3.68
C ILE A 76 4.32 -9.43 -3.81
N ALA A 77 3.57 -9.97 -4.78
CA ALA A 77 3.53 -11.40 -5.00
C ALA A 77 4.89 -12.00 -5.39
N ALA A 78 5.61 -11.35 -6.31
CA ALA A 78 6.92 -11.80 -6.75
C ALA A 78 7.99 -11.72 -5.64
N LEU A 79 7.91 -10.70 -4.78
CA LEU A 79 8.79 -10.60 -3.61
C LEU A 79 8.45 -11.64 -2.53
N ALA A 80 7.17 -12.00 -2.40
CA ALA A 80 6.76 -13.04 -1.46
C ALA A 80 7.36 -14.42 -1.81
N GLU A 81 7.56 -14.74 -3.09
CA GLU A 81 8.20 -16.00 -3.49
C GLU A 81 9.66 -16.14 -3.02
N MET A 82 10.28 -15.07 -2.50
CA MET A 82 11.62 -15.10 -1.91
C MET A 82 11.62 -15.50 -0.43
N ILE A 83 10.45 -15.69 0.19
CA ILE A 83 10.29 -16.01 1.61
C ILE A 83 9.41 -17.28 1.80
N PRO A 84 9.30 -17.85 3.01
CA PRO A 84 8.51 -19.06 3.20
C PRO A 84 7.01 -18.88 2.98
N TYR A 85 6.37 -19.82 2.27
CA TYR A 85 4.92 -19.82 1.97
C TYR A 85 4.00 -19.55 3.17
N LYS A 86 4.38 -20.03 4.36
CA LYS A 86 3.60 -19.87 5.60
C LYS A 86 3.40 -18.40 5.99
N VAL A 87 4.28 -17.49 5.57
CA VAL A 87 4.21 -16.07 5.91
C VAL A 87 3.70 -15.19 4.76
N HIS A 88 3.33 -15.77 3.62
CA HIS A 88 2.86 -14.98 2.47
C HIS A 88 1.62 -14.14 2.79
N PRO A 89 0.57 -14.67 3.45
CA PRO A 89 -0.59 -13.85 3.80
C PRO A 89 -0.23 -12.64 4.67
N ALA A 90 0.69 -12.83 5.62
CA ALA A 90 1.21 -11.74 6.45
C ALA A 90 1.95 -10.72 5.59
N PHE A 91 2.86 -11.18 4.72
CA PHE A 91 3.60 -10.29 3.83
C PHE A 91 2.68 -9.44 2.95
N TYR A 92 1.64 -10.02 2.36
CA TYR A 92 0.67 -9.30 1.53
C TYR A 92 -0.07 -8.22 2.33
N VAL A 93 -0.60 -8.59 3.51
CA VAL A 93 -1.31 -7.66 4.39
C VAL A 93 -0.40 -6.51 4.83
N TYR A 94 0.78 -6.80 5.40
CA TYR A 94 1.68 -5.77 5.89
C TYR A 94 2.24 -4.89 4.76
N ALA A 95 2.63 -5.48 3.61
CA ALA A 95 3.08 -4.71 2.46
C ALA A 95 2.00 -3.75 1.97
N SER A 96 0.72 -4.18 1.92
CA SER A 96 -0.37 -3.31 1.50
C SER A 96 -0.60 -2.12 2.45
N VAL A 97 -0.53 -2.35 3.77
CA VAL A 97 -0.65 -1.26 4.75
C VAL A 97 0.55 -0.31 4.67
N LEU A 98 1.76 -0.84 4.53
CA LEU A 98 2.98 -0.03 4.43
C LEU A 98 3.02 0.81 3.14
N MET A 99 2.58 0.26 2.00
CA MET A 99 2.50 1.01 0.74
C MET A 99 1.41 2.09 0.79
N SER A 100 0.30 1.82 1.46
CA SER A 100 -0.73 2.84 1.71
C SER A 100 -0.22 3.97 2.63
N ALA A 101 0.53 3.61 3.69
CA ALA A 101 1.18 4.58 4.57
C ALA A 101 2.24 5.40 3.83
N TRP A 102 2.97 4.78 2.90
CA TRP A 102 3.91 5.47 2.02
C TRP A 102 3.20 6.52 1.16
N THR A 103 2.07 6.21 0.52
CA THR A 103 1.27 7.21 -0.21
C THR A 103 0.90 8.38 0.69
N ALA A 104 0.37 8.12 1.88
CA ALA A 104 0.01 9.17 2.83
C ALA A 104 1.21 10.06 3.21
N ALA A 105 2.38 9.46 3.40
CA ALA A 105 3.61 10.17 3.69
C ALA A 105 4.10 11.02 2.51
N VAL A 106 4.01 10.52 1.27
CA VAL A 106 4.30 11.29 0.05
C VAL A 106 3.39 12.52 -0.03
N LEU A 107 2.07 12.34 0.17
CA LEU A 107 1.12 13.47 0.18
C LEU A 107 1.46 14.52 1.24
N SER A 108 1.97 14.10 2.41
CA SER A 108 2.34 15.00 3.50
C SER A 108 3.47 15.98 3.14
N VAL A 109 4.38 15.56 2.28
CA VAL A 109 5.57 16.34 1.88
C VAL A 109 5.45 16.98 0.50
N SER A 110 4.54 16.49 -0.35
CA SER A 110 4.34 17.00 -1.71
C SER A 110 3.34 18.16 -1.81
N SER A 111 2.55 18.43 -0.78
CA SER A 111 1.60 19.55 -0.78
C SER A 111 2.28 20.89 -0.51
N GLY A 112 1.87 21.94 -1.24
CA GLY A 112 2.38 23.31 -1.04
C GLY A 112 2.14 23.88 0.37
N ALA A 113 1.17 23.32 1.10
CA ALA A 113 0.97 23.54 2.53
C ALA A 113 1.04 22.21 3.29
N ARG A 114 2.08 22.06 4.14
CA ARG A 114 2.35 20.82 4.91
C ARG A 114 1.13 20.28 5.65
N ALA A 115 0.38 21.16 6.33
CA ALA A 115 -0.82 20.76 7.06
C ALA A 115 -1.87 20.12 6.14
N GLN A 116 -2.08 20.67 4.95
CA GLN A 116 -3.02 20.11 3.97
C GLN A 116 -2.55 18.75 3.48
N GLY A 117 -1.25 18.60 3.20
CA GLY A 117 -0.67 17.32 2.81
C GLY A 117 -0.88 16.23 3.86
N VAL A 118 -0.61 16.53 5.13
CA VAL A 118 -0.85 15.59 6.24
C VAL A 118 -2.33 15.24 6.34
N ILE A 119 -3.21 16.24 6.30
CA ILE A 119 -4.67 16.02 6.37
C ILE A 119 -5.12 15.10 5.24
N PHE A 120 -4.73 15.37 3.98
CA PHE A 120 -5.12 14.54 2.84
C PHE A 120 -4.53 13.13 2.93
N GLY A 121 -3.26 12.99 3.34
CA GLY A 121 -2.64 11.68 3.56
C GLY A 121 -3.36 10.86 4.63
N LEU A 122 -3.73 11.47 5.76
CA LEU A 122 -4.43 10.77 6.84
C LEU A 122 -5.92 10.55 6.54
N LEU A 123 -6.56 11.37 5.70
CA LEU A 123 -7.93 11.13 5.26
C LEU A 123 -8.08 9.82 4.49
N LEU A 124 -7.05 9.38 3.75
CA LEU A 124 -7.02 8.06 3.15
C LEU A 124 -7.25 6.98 4.24
N ALA A 125 -6.54 7.05 5.37
CA ALA A 125 -6.72 6.11 6.47
C ALA A 125 -8.11 6.16 7.13
N LEU A 126 -8.93 7.18 6.86
CA LEU A 126 -10.25 7.40 7.45
C LEU A 126 -11.40 7.08 6.48
N VAL A 127 -11.11 6.64 5.25
CA VAL A 127 -12.14 6.22 4.29
C VAL A 127 -13.06 5.16 4.92
N PRO A 128 -14.41 5.33 4.89
CA PRO A 128 -15.34 4.31 5.35
C PRO A 128 -15.13 3.00 4.58
N HIS A 129 -15.07 1.86 5.29
CA HIS A 129 -14.88 0.55 4.66
C HIS A 129 -15.61 -0.54 5.43
N SER A 130 -15.98 -1.60 4.71
CA SER A 130 -16.54 -2.85 5.24
C SER A 130 -15.50 -3.97 5.40
N GLY A 131 -14.23 -3.68 5.11
CA GLY A 131 -13.11 -4.63 5.18
C GLY A 131 -12.45 -4.93 3.83
N GLU A 132 -13.04 -4.48 2.72
CA GLU A 132 -12.53 -4.76 1.39
C GLU A 132 -11.45 -3.78 0.93
N VAL A 133 -11.41 -2.57 1.50
CA VAL A 133 -10.60 -1.45 0.99
C VAL A 133 -9.11 -1.57 1.36
N TRP A 134 -8.82 -1.98 2.60
CA TRP A 134 -7.48 -1.95 3.19
C TRP A 134 -6.97 -3.36 3.47
N ALA A 135 -5.68 -3.48 3.81
CA ALA A 135 -5.04 -4.75 4.16
C ALA A 135 -5.06 -5.80 3.03
N THR A 136 -5.23 -5.35 1.77
CA THR A 136 -5.12 -6.20 0.59
C THR A 136 -4.28 -5.48 -0.47
N PRO A 137 -3.31 -6.17 -1.11
CA PRO A 137 -2.63 -5.66 -2.29
C PRO A 137 -3.58 -5.29 -3.41
N ALA A 138 -4.70 -6.01 -3.57
CA ALA A 138 -5.64 -5.89 -4.68
C ALA A 138 -6.18 -4.48 -4.93
N ASN A 139 -6.05 -3.55 -3.99
CA ASN A 139 -6.52 -2.17 -4.11
C ASN A 139 -5.40 -1.14 -4.20
N LEU A 140 -4.13 -1.55 -4.10
CA LEU A 140 -3.00 -0.63 -4.08
C LEU A 140 -2.88 0.21 -5.35
N GLN A 141 -3.35 -0.29 -6.49
CA GLN A 141 -3.36 0.51 -7.71
C GLN A 141 -4.19 1.79 -7.58
N TRP A 142 -5.24 1.81 -6.73
CA TRP A 142 -6.07 3.00 -6.54
C TRP A 142 -5.51 3.90 -5.45
N VAL A 143 -4.90 3.30 -4.42
CA VAL A 143 -4.27 4.05 -3.33
C VAL A 143 -3.00 4.74 -3.79
N MET A 144 -2.26 4.17 -4.75
CA MET A 144 -0.96 4.68 -5.20
C MET A 144 -0.99 5.40 -6.56
N ALA A 145 -2.17 5.58 -7.16
CA ALA A 145 -2.34 6.35 -8.40
C ALA A 145 -2.21 7.85 -8.16
#